data_AF-A0A430REQ5-F1
#
_entry.id   AF-A0A430REQ5-F1
#
_cell.length_a   1.000
_cell.length_b   1.000
_cell.length_c   1.000
_cell.angle_alpha   90.00
_cell.angle_beta   90.00
_cell.angle_gamma   90.00
#
_symmetry.space_group_name_H-M   'P 1'
#
loop_
_entity.id
_entity.type
_entity.pdbx_description
1 polymer ?
#
loop_
_entity_poly.entity_id
_entity_poly.type
_entity_poly.pdbx_seq_one_letter_code
_entity_poly.pdbx_strand_id
1 'polypeptide(L)' 'MRVRDLPSEALLVQDSQDRRAVLESVGLGHGPGLDLEALVREYPTLFVEVGEGEYRKVWGIRRLVPYLDEPVEVLYAAA' A
#
# COMPACT_ATOMS: atom_id res chain seq x y z
N MET A 1 -4.10 -1.60 12.97
CA MET A 1 -3.52 -0.24 12.95
C MET A 1 -4.50 0.66 12.21
N ARG A 2 -4.53 1.97 12.50
CA ARG A 2 -5.34 2.96 11.79
C ARG A 2 -4.44 3.95 11.05
N VAL A 3 -5.01 4.74 10.13
CA VAL A 3 -4.27 5.75 9.37
C VAL A 3 -3.52 6.73 10.28
N ARG A 4 -4.13 7.17 11.38
CA ARG A 4 -3.49 8.07 12.37
C ARG A 4 -2.27 7.48 13.08
N ASP A 5 -2.12 6.15 13.05
CA ASP A 5 -1.03 5.45 13.71
C ASP A 5 0.16 5.22 12.74
N LEU A 6 0.03 5.63 11.47
CA LEU A 6 1.11 5.51 10.48
C LEU A 6 2.26 6.50 10.76
N PRO A 7 3.49 6.16 10.39
CA PRO A 7 4.62 7.08 10.48
C PRO A 7 4.34 8.38 9.72
N SER A 8 4.80 9.50 10.27
CA SER A 8 4.61 10.83 9.66
C SER A 8 5.26 10.99 8.29
N GLU A 9 6.30 10.20 8.04
CA GLU A 9 7.10 10.14 6.83
C GLU A 9 6.52 9.19 5.77
N ALA A 10 5.46 8.44 6.10
CA ALA A 10 4.80 7.58 5.14
C ALA A 10 4.15 8.42 4.02
N LEU A 11 4.35 8.00 2.78
CA LEU A 11 3.87 8.72 1.61
C LEU A 11 2.53 8.16 1.16
N LEU A 12 1.57 9.06 0.93
CA LEU A 12 0.26 8.73 0.37
C LEU A 12 0.36 8.48 -1.14
N VAL A 13 -0.15 7.33 -1.61
CA VAL A 13 -0.18 6.98 -3.03
C VAL A 13 -1.62 6.63 -3.44
N GLN A 14 -2.20 7.46 -4.31
CA GLN A 14 -3.59 7.34 -4.77
C GLN A 14 -3.72 7.33 -6.30
N ASP A 15 -2.65 7.58 -7.04
CA ASP A 15 -2.70 7.40 -8.48
C ASP A 15 -2.73 5.90 -8.82
N SER A 16 -3.54 5.52 -9.80
CA SER A 16 -3.72 4.12 -10.17
C SER A 16 -2.47 3.45 -10.74
N GLN A 17 -1.65 4.19 -11.48
CA GLN A 17 -0.41 3.70 -12.07
C GLN A 17 0.68 3.61 -11.00
N ASP A 18 0.77 4.59 -10.12
CA ASP A 18 1.74 4.56 -9.01
C ASP A 18 1.45 3.43 -8.03
N ARG A 19 0.18 3.24 -7.62
CA ARG A 19 -0.21 2.12 -6.74
C ARG A 19 0.17 0.78 -7.37
N ARG A 20 -0.09 0.62 -8.67
CA ARG A 20 0.27 -0.58 -9.41
C ARG A 20 1.78 -0.81 -9.37
N ALA A 21 2.58 0.21 -9.70
CA ALA A 21 4.03 0.12 -9.71
C ALA A 21 4.60 -0.24 -8.32
N VAL A 22 4.05 0.33 -7.25
CA VAL A 22 4.40 -0.05 -5.86
C VAL A 22 4.14 -1.54 -5.63
N LEU A 23 2.92 -2.02 -5.88
CA LEU A 23 2.53 -3.40 -5.63
C LEU A 23 3.38 -4.39 -6.45
N GLU A 24 3.61 -4.10 -7.74
CA GLU A 24 4.48 -4.90 -8.60
C GLU A 24 5.91 -4.95 -8.07
N SER A 25 6.47 -3.81 -7.64
CA SER A 25 7.86 -3.71 -7.18
C SER A 25 8.16 -4.53 -5.92
N VAL A 26 7.17 -4.70 -5.04
CA VAL A 26 7.29 -5.52 -3.82
C VAL A 26 6.89 -6.99 -4.05
N GLY A 27 6.70 -7.39 -5.32
CA GLY A 27 6.37 -8.76 -5.71
C GLY A 27 4.91 -9.16 -5.46
N LEU A 28 4.03 -8.24 -5.08
CA LEU A 28 2.61 -8.52 -4.94
C LEU A 28 1.97 -8.61 -6.33
N GLY A 29 1.13 -9.64 -6.53
CA GLY A 29 0.47 -9.90 -7.82
C GLY A 29 1.20 -10.85 -8.76
N HIS A 30 2.32 -11.45 -8.34
CA HIS A 30 3.11 -12.41 -9.14
C HIS A 30 3.10 -13.84 -8.57
N GLY A 31 2.01 -14.27 -7.92
CA GLY A 31 1.90 -15.60 -7.30
C GLY A 31 0.56 -16.30 -7.58
N PRO A 32 0.51 -17.64 -7.44
CA PRO A 32 -0.74 -18.38 -7.59
C PRO A 32 -1.77 -17.91 -6.56
N GLY A 33 -2.90 -17.39 -7.04
CA GLY A 33 -3.98 -16.84 -6.19
C GLY A 33 -3.86 -15.35 -5.86
N LEU A 34 -2.85 -14.64 -6.36
CA LEU A 34 -2.71 -13.19 -6.21
C LEU A 34 -2.90 -12.51 -7.56
N ASP A 35 -4.00 -11.76 -7.71
CA ASP A 35 -4.30 -10.94 -8.87
C ASP A 35 -3.98 -9.46 -8.56
N LEU A 36 -2.98 -8.92 -9.26
CA LEU A 36 -2.59 -7.52 -9.14
C LEU A 36 -3.76 -6.56 -9.41
N GLU A 37 -4.58 -6.84 -10.43
CA GLU A 37 -5.72 -5.97 -10.76
C GLU A 37 -6.79 -6.02 -9.68
N ALA A 38 -6.98 -7.17 -9.03
CA ALA A 38 -7.83 -7.28 -7.86
C ALA A 38 -7.29 -6.42 -6.70
N LEU A 39 -5.98 -6.47 -6.41
CA LEU A 39 -5.35 -5.67 -5.37
C LEU A 39 -5.45 -4.16 -5.63
N VAL A 40 -5.19 -3.71 -6.86
CA VAL A 40 -5.30 -2.29 -7.25
C VAL A 40 -6.74 -1.77 -7.10
N ARG A 41 -7.74 -2.62 -7.33
CA ARG A 41 -9.16 -2.29 -7.11
C ARG A 41 -9.55 -2.33 -5.64
N GLU A 42 -9.07 -3.32 -4.88
CA GLU A 42 -9.37 -3.48 -3.46
C GLU A 42 -8.76 -2.36 -2.62
N TYR A 43 -7.56 -1.89 -2.99
CA TYR A 43 -6.82 -0.85 -2.27
C TYR A 43 -6.66 0.41 -3.15
N PRO A 44 -7.72 1.26 -3.25
CA PRO A 44 -7.65 2.53 -3.96
C PRO A 44 -6.73 3.56 -3.27
N THR A 45 -6.19 3.26 -2.10
CA THR A 45 -5.20 4.11 -1.44
C THR A 45 -4.13 3.25 -0.79
N LEU A 46 -2.88 3.64 -0.98
CA LEU A 46 -1.74 3.06 -0.29
C LEU A 46 -1.05 4.13 0.55
N PHE A 47 -0.42 3.69 1.63
CA PHE A 47 0.70 4.41 2.25
C PHE A 47 1.96 3.58 2.07
N VAL A 48 3.09 4.24 1.82
CA VAL A 48 4.38 3.58 1.66
C VAL A 48 5.44 4.20 2.56
N GLU A 49 6.26 3.36 3.16
CA GLU A 49 7.49 3.77 3.84
C GLU A 49 8.67 3.39 2.95
N VAL A 50 9.53 4.36 2.68
CA VAL A 50 10.72 4.20 1.82
C VAL A 50 11.97 4.43 2.65
N GLY A 51 12.97 3.56 2.49
CA GLY A 51 14.28 3.75 3.10
C GLY A 51 15.37 3.19 2.19
N GLU A 52 16.49 3.91 2.09
CA GLU A 52 17.65 3.51 1.27
C GLU A 52 17.32 3.24 -0.22
N GLY A 53 16.26 3.87 -0.73
CA GLY A 53 15.81 3.71 -2.12
C GLY A 53 14.84 2.55 -2.36
N GLU A 54 14.44 1.82 -1.31
CA GLU A 54 13.53 0.68 -1.40
C GLU A 54 12.30 0.86 -0.52
N TYR A 55 11.21 0.18 -0.87
CA TYR A 55 10.01 0.11 -0.02
C TYR A 55 10.30 -0.77 1.20
N ARG A 56 10.18 -0.20 2.39
CA ARG A 56 10.26 -0.94 3.66
C ARG A 56 8.92 -1.52 4.06
N LYS A 57 7.85 -0.77 3.82
CA LYS A 57 6.49 -1.17 4.21
C LYS A 57 5.45 -0.57 3.29
N VAL A 58 4.42 -1.35 2.97
CA VAL A 58 3.27 -0.93 2.17
C VAL A 58 2.00 -1.25 2.93
N TRP A 59 1.17 -0.24 3.12
CA TRP A 59 -0.15 -0.39 3.72
C TRP A 59 -1.25 -0.12 2.70
N GLY A 60 -2.26 -0.97 2.67
CA GLY A 60 -3.46 -0.82 1.86
C GLY A 60 -4.63 -0.26 2.66
N ILE A 61 -5.39 0.62 2.01
CA ILE A 61 -6.65 1.16 2.52
C ILE A 61 -7.74 0.98 1.47
N ARG A 62 -8.87 0.40 1.87
CA ARG A 62 -10.01 0.07 1.00
C ARG A 62 -10.86 1.26 0.57
N ARG A 63 -10.50 2.47 1.02
CA ARG A 63 -11.24 3.71 0.78
C ARG A 63 -10.32 4.70 0.06
N LEU A 64 -10.84 5.32 -1.00
CA LEU A 64 -10.10 6.31 -1.78
C LEU A 64 -9.77 7.57 -0.98
N VAL A 65 -10.67 8.04 -0.12
CA VAL A 65 -10.45 9.20 0.75
C VAL A 65 -10.48 8.71 2.20
N PRO A 66 -9.32 8.37 2.80
CA PRO A 66 -9.28 7.77 4.12
C PRO A 66 -9.46 8.81 5.24
N TYR A 67 -10.23 8.47 6.27
CA TYR A 67 -10.23 9.20 7.54
C TYR A 67 -9.10 8.70 8.45
N LEU A 68 -8.74 9.50 9.45
CA LEU A 68 -7.71 9.15 10.44
C LEU A 68 -7.98 7.83 11.18
N ASP A 69 -9.25 7.48 11.36
CA ASP A 69 -9.65 6.25 12.05
C ASP A 69 -9.86 5.04 11.13
N GLU A 70 -9.65 5.19 9.82
CA GLU A 70 -9.79 4.10 8.85
C GLU A 70 -8.75 3.00 9.15
N PRO A 71 -9.13 1.71 9.11
CA PRO A 71 -8.19 0.61 9.27
C PRO A 71 -7.19 0.57 8.10
N VAL A 72 -5.95 0.17 8.41
CA VAL A 72 -4.91 -0.08 7.42
C VAL A 72 -4.50 -1.57 7.45
N GLU A 73 -4.26 -2.15 6.29
CA GLU A 73 -3.77 -3.52 6.12
C GLU A 73 -2.31 -3.50 5.69
N VAL A 74 -1.43 -4.27 6.35
CA VAL A 74 -0.04 -4.40 5.91
C VAL A 74 -0.02 -5.36 4.72
N LEU A 75 0.30 -4.84 3.53
CA LEU A 75 0.40 -5.62 2.31
C LEU A 75 1.81 -6.19 2.12
N TYR A 76 2.81 -5.45 2.59
CA TYR A 76 4.22 -5.83 2.53
C TYR A 76 4.98 -5.21 3.70
N ALA A 77 5.94 -5.96 4.23
CA ALA A 77 6.95 -5.48 5.16
C ALA A 77 8.26 -6.22 4.87
N ALA A 78 9.34 -5.47 4.63
CA ALA A 78 10.68 -6.02 4.51
C ALA A 78 11.08 -6.70 5.83
N ALA A 79 11.81 -7.81 5.73
CA ALA A 79 12.29 -8.60 6.87
C ALA A 79 13.43 -7.93 7.62
#